data_AF-A0A9W6KDY6-F1
#
_entry.id   AF-A0A9W6KDY6-F1
#
_cell.length_a   1.000
_cell.length_b   1.000
_cell.length_c   1.000
_cell.angle_alpha   90.00
_cell.angle_beta   90.00
_cell.angle_gamma   90.00
#
_symmetry.space_group_name_H-M   'P 1'
#
loop_
_entity.id
_entity.type
_entity.pdbx_description
1 polymer ?
#
loop_
_entity_poly.entity_id
_entity_poly.type
_entity_poly.pdbx_seq_one_letter_code
_entity_poly.pdbx_strand_id
1 'polypeptide(L)'
;MLLAAGAVGVTTAVGGAAAAIAATGPERGGPARPMLTWELVGGFVPAGWSALRAPRLVAYDDGVLIADAAKRLRIGPGEVRSLRNHATTVLRDPANGLRRPGAPMIADVPSTVFTARANGRKFSLTFEGLEETRRDRAYPTPAYSLLDHLTQLRNRVTGSGAAFHPDAIRAVVVLLDAAQPTTAVQPWPAGVPVPQFRKDEFLTQMDLRDRQARALMRAVPHPDQPQWPVFKLPNGRRAQLNWRFLLPHE
;
A
#
# COMPACT_ATOMS: atom_id res chain seq x y z
N MET A 1 -65.97 -21.31 -37.39
CA MET A 1 -65.23 -22.56 -37.10
C MET A 1 -63.98 -22.15 -36.32
N LEU A 2 -63.86 -22.60 -35.05
CA LEU A 2 -62.78 -22.40 -34.05
C LEU A 2 -62.35 -20.93 -33.76
N LEU A 3 -62.77 -20.26 -32.67
CA LEU A 3 -62.44 -20.44 -31.23
C LEU A 3 -60.95 -20.64 -30.93
N ALA A 4 -60.28 -19.55 -30.53
CA ALA A 4 -59.10 -19.61 -29.67
C ALA A 4 -59.17 -18.44 -28.65
N ALA A 5 -59.32 -18.82 -27.39
CA ALA A 5 -59.33 -17.95 -26.23
C ALA A 5 -57.90 -17.49 -25.88
N GLY A 6 -57.76 -16.26 -25.40
CA GLY A 6 -56.52 -15.75 -24.83
C GLY A 6 -56.83 -14.62 -23.85
N ALA A 7 -56.85 -14.94 -22.56
CA ALA A 7 -57.10 -14.01 -21.48
C ALA A 7 -55.97 -12.97 -21.36
N VAL A 8 -56.32 -11.68 -21.35
CA VAL A 8 -55.40 -10.59 -21.02
C VAL A 8 -55.46 -10.36 -19.51
N GLY A 9 -54.47 -10.89 -18.80
CA GLY A 9 -54.24 -10.59 -17.39
C GLY A 9 -53.42 -9.31 -17.24
N VAL A 10 -54.01 -8.30 -16.58
CA VAL A 10 -53.31 -7.10 -16.13
C VAL A 10 -52.59 -7.43 -14.82
N THR A 11 -51.26 -7.30 -14.78
CA THR A 11 -50.50 -7.25 -13.53
C THR A 11 -49.73 -5.95 -13.45
N THR A 12 -50.18 -5.08 -12.54
CA THR A 12 -49.46 -3.94 -12.00
C THR A 12 -48.28 -4.43 -11.16
N ALA A 13 -47.05 -4.04 -11.51
CA ALA A 13 -45.88 -4.22 -10.64
C ALA A 13 -45.57 -2.90 -9.92
N VAL A 14 -45.93 -2.87 -8.64
CA VAL A 14 -45.56 -1.87 -7.63
C VAL A 14 -44.18 -2.22 -7.08
N GLY A 15 -43.30 -1.22 -6.97
CA GLY A 15 -42.33 -1.06 -5.87
C GLY A 15 -41.17 -2.05 -5.76
N GLY A 16 -39.94 -1.52 -5.83
CA GLY A 16 -38.75 -2.26 -5.41
C GLY A 16 -37.53 -1.34 -5.34
N ALA A 17 -37.37 -0.65 -4.21
CA ALA A 17 -36.19 0.12 -3.87
C ALA A 17 -34.93 -0.73 -4.08
N ALA A 18 -33.96 -0.19 -4.82
CA ALA A 18 -32.65 -0.80 -4.99
C ALA A 18 -31.90 -0.72 -3.65
N ALA A 19 -32.10 -1.72 -2.79
CA ALA A 19 -31.25 -1.92 -1.64
C ALA A 19 -29.84 -2.24 -2.15
N ALA A 20 -28.90 -1.34 -1.87
CA ALA A 20 -27.48 -1.61 -2.03
C ALA A 20 -27.11 -2.78 -1.11
N ILE A 21 -27.06 -3.99 -1.66
CA ILE A 21 -26.56 -5.15 -0.94
C ILE A 21 -25.05 -4.95 -0.82
N ALA A 22 -24.62 -4.55 0.38
CA ALA A 22 -23.23 -4.61 0.78
C ALA A 22 -22.74 -6.05 0.61
N ALA A 23 -21.91 -6.30 -0.40
CA ALA A 23 -21.31 -7.60 -0.63
C ALA A 23 -20.24 -7.85 0.44
N THR A 24 -20.64 -8.45 1.56
CA THR A 24 -19.77 -9.21 2.44
C THR A 24 -19.32 -10.47 1.69
N GLY A 25 -18.21 -10.34 0.96
CA GLY A 25 -17.52 -11.48 0.34
C GLY A 25 -16.80 -12.35 1.38
N PRO A 26 -16.61 -13.65 1.11
CA PRO A 26 -16.25 -14.65 2.11
C PRO A 26 -14.81 -14.44 2.63
N GLU A 27 -14.66 -14.44 3.96
CA GLU A 27 -13.39 -14.67 4.65
C GLU A 27 -12.84 -16.05 4.25
N ARG A 28 -11.87 -16.10 3.34
CA ARG A 28 -11.03 -17.28 3.14
C ARG A 28 -9.77 -17.11 3.99
N GLY A 29 -9.72 -17.90 5.07
CA GLY A 29 -8.75 -17.85 6.16
C GLY A 29 -7.30 -18.19 5.79
N GLY A 30 -6.65 -17.27 5.07
CA GLY A 30 -5.20 -17.10 5.00
C GLY A 30 -4.92 -15.63 4.68
N PRO A 31 -3.74 -15.07 5.05
CA PRO A 31 -3.43 -13.69 4.70
C PRO A 31 -3.50 -13.54 3.19
N ALA A 32 -4.28 -12.56 2.73
CA ALA A 32 -4.47 -12.30 1.31
C ALA A 32 -3.08 -12.12 0.67
N ARG A 33 -2.75 -12.84 -0.40
CA ARG A 33 -1.42 -12.71 -1.02
C ARG A 33 -1.50 -11.72 -2.17
N PRO A 34 -0.60 -10.72 -2.23
CA PRO A 34 -0.58 -9.82 -3.36
C PRO A 34 -0.14 -10.58 -4.62
N MET A 35 -0.89 -10.35 -5.69
CA MET A 35 -0.57 -10.76 -7.05
C MET A 35 0.56 -9.88 -7.61
N LEU A 36 0.53 -8.59 -7.28
CA LEU A 36 1.51 -7.60 -7.73
C LEU A 36 1.79 -6.59 -6.60
N THR A 37 3.05 -6.23 -6.40
CA THR A 37 3.45 -5.06 -5.60
C THR A 37 4.36 -4.13 -6.41
N TRP A 38 4.17 -2.84 -6.21
CA TRP A 38 5.06 -1.76 -6.62
C TRP A 38 5.51 -1.00 -5.37
N GLU A 39 6.81 -1.07 -5.11
CA GLU A 39 7.45 -0.49 -3.93
C GLU A 39 8.57 0.46 -4.34
N LEU A 40 8.89 1.39 -3.43
CA LEU A 40 10.07 2.24 -3.52
C LEU A 40 10.97 1.91 -2.32
N VAL A 41 12.18 1.44 -2.55
CA VAL A 41 13.13 1.04 -1.48
C VAL A 41 14.37 1.92 -1.51
N GLY A 42 15.00 2.10 -0.34
CA GLY A 42 16.16 2.96 -0.20
C GLY A 42 15.90 4.45 -0.50
N GLY A 43 16.95 5.12 -0.96
CA GLY A 43 17.03 6.55 -1.14
C GLY A 43 17.25 7.32 0.16
N PHE A 44 17.63 8.60 0.06
CA PHE A 44 17.87 9.45 1.22
C PHE A 44 16.55 9.96 1.81
N VAL A 45 16.20 9.47 3.01
CA VAL A 45 15.05 9.94 3.79
C VAL A 45 15.42 10.02 5.28
N PRO A 46 14.74 10.85 6.08
CA PRO A 46 14.97 10.87 7.52
C PRO A 46 14.71 9.51 8.16
N ALA A 47 15.35 9.25 9.30
CA ALA A 47 15.19 7.99 10.04
C ALA A 47 13.70 7.65 10.27
N GLY A 48 13.34 6.38 10.07
CA GLY A 48 11.96 5.92 10.23
C GLY A 48 11.06 6.10 9.00
N TRP A 49 11.32 7.09 8.13
CA TRP A 49 10.42 7.37 7.00
C TRP A 49 10.38 6.23 5.98
N SER A 50 11.49 5.53 5.78
CA SER A 50 11.52 4.34 4.93
C SER A 50 10.65 3.21 5.49
N ALA A 51 10.53 3.07 6.81
CA ALA A 51 9.67 2.06 7.44
C ALA A 51 8.18 2.40 7.34
N LEU A 52 7.83 3.69 7.24
CA LEU A 52 6.47 4.15 6.96
C LEU A 52 6.12 4.21 5.48
N ARG A 53 7.07 3.94 4.59
CA ARG A 53 6.80 3.98 3.16
C ARG A 53 5.95 2.77 2.77
N ALA A 54 4.66 2.99 2.56
CA ALA A 54 3.78 1.98 2.00
C ALA A 54 4.16 1.67 0.54
N PRO A 55 3.85 0.46 0.04
CA PRO A 55 3.87 0.21 -1.40
C PRO A 55 3.01 1.23 -2.15
N ARG A 56 3.52 1.70 -3.29
CA ARG A 56 2.84 2.67 -4.17
C ARG A 56 1.53 2.11 -4.71
N LEU A 57 1.54 0.82 -5.04
CA LEU A 57 0.37 0.08 -5.48
C LEU A 57 0.53 -1.40 -5.14
N VAL A 58 -0.54 -2.01 -4.62
CA VAL A 58 -0.66 -3.45 -4.45
C VAL A 58 -1.94 -3.92 -5.14
N ALA A 59 -1.83 -5.01 -5.90
CA ALA A 59 -2.97 -5.68 -6.52
C ALA A 59 -3.13 -7.10 -5.97
N TYR A 60 -4.36 -7.47 -5.68
CA TYR A 60 -4.74 -8.81 -5.23
C TYR A 60 -5.44 -9.60 -6.34
N ASP A 61 -5.42 -10.93 -6.23
CA ASP A 61 -6.02 -11.83 -7.23
C ASP A 61 -7.54 -11.65 -7.38
N ASP A 62 -8.21 -11.13 -6.36
CA ASP A 62 -9.65 -10.86 -6.34
C ASP A 62 -10.04 -9.49 -6.95
N GLY A 63 -9.06 -8.77 -7.48
CA GLY A 63 -9.23 -7.48 -8.13
C GLY A 63 -9.22 -6.28 -7.19
N VAL A 64 -8.90 -6.45 -5.90
CA VAL A 64 -8.66 -5.30 -5.02
C VAL A 64 -7.31 -4.68 -5.37
N LEU A 65 -7.31 -3.37 -5.59
CA LEU A 65 -6.13 -2.51 -5.68
C LEU A 65 -6.07 -1.61 -4.46
N ILE A 66 -4.89 -1.48 -3.85
CA ILE A 66 -4.64 -0.52 -2.76
C ILE A 66 -3.44 0.34 -3.14
N ALA A 67 -3.61 1.65 -3.16
CA ALA A 67 -2.56 2.62 -3.44
C ALA A 67 -2.13 3.33 -2.16
N ASP A 68 -0.81 3.41 -1.95
CA ASP A 68 -0.14 4.11 -0.85
C ASP A 68 -0.67 3.75 0.56
N ALA A 69 -1.29 2.58 0.71
CA ALA A 69 -2.05 2.19 1.90
C ALA A 69 -3.09 3.24 2.37
N ALA A 70 -3.66 4.02 1.45
CA ALA A 70 -4.60 5.10 1.76
C ALA A 70 -5.92 5.01 0.99
N LYS A 71 -5.88 4.47 -0.24
CA LYS A 71 -7.03 4.37 -1.13
C LYS A 71 -7.16 2.96 -1.68
N ARG A 72 -8.41 2.52 -1.89
CA ARG A 72 -8.72 1.23 -2.50
C ARG A 72 -9.73 1.34 -3.64
N LEU A 73 -9.58 0.48 -4.63
CA LEU A 73 -10.50 0.35 -5.76
C LEU A 73 -10.61 -1.13 -6.14
N ARG A 74 -11.78 -1.56 -6.60
CA ARG A 74 -11.95 -2.90 -7.18
C ARG A 74 -11.96 -2.80 -8.70
N ILE A 75 -11.20 -3.68 -9.35
CA ILE A 75 -11.14 -3.82 -10.80
C ILE A 75 -11.78 -5.12 -11.27
N GLY A 76 -12.20 -5.16 -12.53
CA GLY A 76 -12.83 -6.33 -13.13
C GLY A 76 -11.83 -7.48 -13.41
N PRO A 77 -12.30 -8.73 -13.53
CA PRO A 77 -11.45 -9.90 -13.75
C PRO A 77 -10.64 -9.84 -15.06
N GLY A 78 -11.16 -9.18 -16.09
CA GLY A 78 -10.42 -8.95 -17.35
C GLY A 78 -9.19 -8.08 -17.14
N GLU A 79 -9.33 -7.02 -16.36
CA GLU A 79 -8.24 -6.10 -16.04
C GLU A 79 -7.22 -6.75 -15.10
N VAL A 80 -7.66 -7.56 -14.14
CA VAL A 80 -6.75 -8.39 -13.31
C VAL A 80 -5.90 -9.31 -14.17
N ARG A 81 -6.50 -10.00 -15.15
CA ARG A 81 -5.77 -10.87 -16.08
C ARG A 81 -4.78 -10.06 -16.93
N SER A 82 -5.21 -8.92 -17.48
CA SER A 82 -4.34 -8.03 -18.26
C SER A 82 -3.13 -7.56 -17.44
N LEU A 83 -3.36 -7.09 -16.22
CA LEU A 83 -2.32 -6.66 -15.28
C LEU A 83 -1.34 -7.79 -14.97
N ARG A 84 -1.84 -8.98 -14.62
CA ARG A 84 -1.00 -10.14 -14.35
C ARG A 84 -0.14 -10.50 -15.55
N ASN A 85 -0.73 -10.57 -16.74
CA ASN A 85 -0.03 -10.96 -17.96
C ASN A 85 1.06 -9.93 -18.31
N HIS A 86 0.73 -8.64 -18.28
CA HIS A 86 1.72 -7.59 -18.56
C HIS A 86 2.88 -7.63 -17.56
N ALA A 87 2.58 -7.66 -16.26
CA ALA A 87 3.62 -7.68 -15.23
C ALA A 87 4.48 -8.95 -15.31
N THR A 88 3.88 -10.12 -15.51
CA THR A 88 4.64 -11.37 -15.57
C THR A 88 5.49 -11.48 -16.84
N THR A 89 5.00 -10.99 -17.98
CA THR A 89 5.80 -10.92 -19.21
C THR A 89 7.03 -10.05 -19.01
N VAL A 90 6.88 -8.86 -18.42
CA VAL A 90 8.00 -7.93 -18.21
C VAL A 90 8.98 -8.47 -17.16
N LEU A 91 8.48 -8.90 -16.00
CA LEU A 91 9.33 -9.29 -14.86
C LEU A 91 9.97 -10.67 -14.99
N ARG A 92 9.50 -11.51 -15.92
CA ARG A 92 10.10 -12.81 -16.19
C ARG A 92 11.44 -12.71 -16.91
N ASP A 93 11.61 -11.67 -17.73
CA ASP A 93 12.85 -11.45 -18.47
C ASP A 93 13.79 -10.54 -17.67
N PRO A 94 14.92 -11.07 -17.12
CA PRO A 94 15.86 -10.27 -16.36
C PRO A 94 16.53 -9.17 -17.19
N ALA A 95 16.57 -9.28 -18.53
CA ALA A 95 17.13 -8.25 -19.39
C ALA A 95 16.36 -6.92 -19.26
N ASN A 96 15.07 -6.97 -18.92
CA ASN A 96 14.27 -5.77 -18.67
C ASN A 96 14.75 -4.98 -17.43
N GLY A 97 15.46 -5.61 -16.49
CA GLY A 97 16.03 -4.96 -15.31
C GLY A 97 17.43 -4.39 -15.54
N LEU A 98 18.04 -4.61 -16.71
CA LEU A 98 19.39 -4.15 -16.98
C LEU A 98 19.39 -2.66 -17.32
N ARG A 99 20.15 -1.89 -16.54
CA ARG A 99 20.40 -0.48 -16.83
C ARG A 99 21.31 -0.37 -18.06
N ARG A 100 20.99 0.54 -18.97
CA ARG A 100 21.81 0.88 -20.14
C ARG A 100 23.19 1.38 -19.69
N PRO A 101 24.29 0.85 -20.25
CA PRO A 101 25.63 1.37 -19.98
C PRO A 101 25.73 2.87 -20.28
N GLY A 102 26.36 3.63 -19.38
CA GLY A 102 26.53 5.07 -19.51
C GLY A 102 25.29 5.91 -19.22
N ALA A 103 24.15 5.31 -18.82
CA ALA A 103 23.01 6.08 -18.34
C ALA A 103 23.38 6.82 -17.03
N PRO A 104 22.94 8.08 -16.82
CA PRO A 104 23.28 8.86 -15.64
C PRO A 104 22.92 8.13 -14.35
N MET A 105 23.76 8.20 -13.31
CA MET A 105 23.42 7.71 -11.97
C MET A 105 23.05 8.89 -11.08
N ILE A 106 22.04 8.72 -10.25
CA ILE A 106 21.56 9.76 -9.33
C ILE A 106 21.83 9.25 -7.93
N ALA A 107 22.71 9.94 -7.21
CA ALA A 107 23.04 9.58 -5.84
C ALA A 107 21.78 9.56 -4.97
N ASP A 108 21.67 8.54 -4.14
CA ASP A 108 20.60 8.35 -3.16
C ASP A 108 19.16 8.40 -3.71
N VAL A 109 18.98 8.10 -5.00
CA VAL A 109 17.65 7.93 -5.59
C VAL A 109 17.02 6.62 -5.08
N PRO A 110 15.72 6.59 -4.75
CA PRO A 110 15.07 5.34 -4.41
C PRO A 110 15.10 4.36 -5.60
N SER A 111 15.13 3.08 -5.27
CA SER A 111 14.90 2.02 -6.25
C SER A 111 13.42 1.67 -6.31
N THR A 112 12.88 1.54 -7.52
CA THR A 112 11.57 0.94 -7.76
C THR A 112 11.70 -0.58 -7.76
N VAL A 113 10.87 -1.27 -6.99
CA VAL A 113 10.78 -2.73 -6.97
C VAL A 113 9.40 -3.13 -7.46
N PHE A 114 9.37 -3.95 -8.50
CA PHE A 114 8.14 -4.59 -8.96
C PHE A 114 8.22 -6.08 -8.64
N THR A 115 7.21 -6.61 -7.96
CA THR A 115 7.06 -8.04 -7.71
C THR A 115 5.73 -8.53 -8.27
N ALA A 116 5.72 -9.58 -9.09
CA ALA A 116 4.50 -10.26 -9.52
C ALA A 116 4.50 -11.75 -9.13
N ARG A 117 3.32 -12.31 -8.91
CA ARG A 117 3.09 -13.74 -8.71
C ARG A 117 2.15 -14.31 -9.77
N ALA A 118 2.56 -15.41 -10.39
CA ALA A 118 1.72 -16.18 -11.30
C ALA A 118 2.14 -17.65 -11.32
N ASN A 119 1.15 -18.55 -11.40
CA ASN A 119 1.36 -19.99 -11.47
C ASN A 119 2.30 -20.51 -10.37
N GLY A 120 2.12 -20.02 -9.13
CA GLY A 120 2.95 -20.39 -7.98
C GLY A 120 4.37 -19.81 -7.97
N ARG A 121 4.78 -19.05 -8.99
CA ARG A 121 6.12 -18.46 -9.10
C ARG A 121 6.09 -16.96 -8.78
N LYS A 122 7.17 -16.48 -8.16
CA LYS A 122 7.45 -15.05 -7.92
C LYS A 122 8.45 -14.55 -8.95
N PHE A 123 8.16 -13.40 -9.56
CA PHE A 123 9.04 -12.66 -10.46
C PHE A 123 9.27 -11.28 -9.85
N SER A 124 10.51 -10.79 -9.85
CA SER A 124 10.86 -9.51 -9.25
C SER A 124 11.99 -8.85 -10.00
N LEU A 125 11.88 -7.55 -10.26
CA LEU A 125 12.96 -6.72 -10.78
C LEU A 125 13.06 -5.43 -9.95
N THR A 126 14.29 -4.93 -9.83
CA THR A 126 14.63 -3.71 -9.10
C THR A 126 15.28 -2.72 -10.06
N PHE A 127 14.86 -1.46 -9.99
CA PHE A 127 15.26 -0.40 -10.90
C PHE A 127 15.68 0.83 -10.09
N GLU A 128 16.95 1.19 -10.13
CA GLU A 128 17.47 2.38 -9.46
C GLU A 128 17.04 3.65 -10.21
N GLY A 129 16.23 4.49 -9.57
CA GLY A 129 15.79 5.75 -10.14
C GLY A 129 14.98 5.60 -11.44
N LEU A 130 14.08 4.61 -11.51
CA LEU A 130 13.31 4.30 -12.72
C LEU A 130 12.55 5.52 -13.25
N GLU A 131 11.83 6.22 -12.38
CA GLU A 131 11.03 7.39 -12.77
C GLU A 131 11.94 8.56 -13.17
N GLU A 132 13.00 8.78 -12.39
CA GLU A 132 13.93 9.89 -12.50
C GLU A 132 14.77 9.81 -13.78
N THR A 133 15.12 8.61 -14.21
CA THR A 133 15.99 8.35 -15.38
C THR A 133 15.21 8.04 -16.65
N ARG A 134 13.88 8.24 -16.63
CA ARG A 134 12.99 7.98 -17.76
C ARG A 134 13.38 8.77 -19.00
N ARG A 135 13.74 10.05 -18.84
CA ARG A 135 14.15 10.92 -19.95
C ARG A 135 15.40 10.39 -20.66
N ASP A 136 16.30 9.77 -19.91
CA ASP A 136 17.55 9.19 -20.41
C ASP A 136 17.40 7.77 -20.95
N ARG A 137 16.18 7.19 -20.86
CA ARG A 137 15.89 5.80 -21.25
C ARG A 137 16.92 4.85 -20.65
N ALA A 138 17.14 4.96 -19.34
CA ALA A 138 18.12 4.14 -18.62
C ALA A 138 17.74 2.66 -18.59
N TYR A 139 16.46 2.32 -18.77
CA TYR A 139 15.97 0.94 -18.82
C TYR A 139 15.25 0.62 -20.14
N PRO A 140 15.09 -0.67 -20.50
CA PRO A 140 14.33 -1.09 -21.67
C PRO A 140 12.87 -0.61 -21.64
N THR A 141 12.28 -0.41 -22.83
CA THR A 141 10.88 0.02 -22.99
C THR A 141 9.87 -0.82 -22.20
N PRO A 142 9.99 -2.17 -22.11
CA PRO A 142 9.06 -2.96 -21.31
C PRO A 142 9.00 -2.56 -19.82
N ALA A 143 10.11 -2.11 -19.23
CA ALA A 143 10.12 -1.61 -17.85
C ALA A 143 9.29 -0.34 -17.69
N TYR A 144 9.45 0.63 -18.61
CA TYR A 144 8.67 1.85 -18.61
C TYR A 144 7.19 1.62 -18.95
N SER A 145 6.89 0.68 -19.84
CA SER A 145 5.51 0.25 -20.15
C SER A 145 4.80 -0.31 -18.93
N LEU A 146 5.48 -1.15 -18.13
CA LEU A 146 4.92 -1.64 -16.87
C LEU A 146 4.70 -0.47 -15.89
N LEU A 147 5.69 0.41 -15.71
CA LEU A 147 5.55 1.60 -14.86
C LEU A 147 4.34 2.46 -15.26
N ASP A 148 4.12 2.69 -16.56
CA ASP A 148 2.98 3.45 -17.06
C ASP A 148 1.65 2.80 -16.71
N HIS A 149 1.54 1.49 -16.94
CA HIS A 149 0.34 0.73 -16.59
C HIS A 149 0.03 0.82 -15.10
N LEU A 150 1.04 0.67 -14.23
CA LEU A 150 0.86 0.78 -12.78
C LEU A 150 0.56 2.20 -12.33
N THR A 151 1.15 3.20 -12.98
CA THR A 151 0.89 4.62 -12.70
C THR A 151 -0.55 4.98 -13.05
N GLN A 152 -1.07 4.53 -14.19
CA GLN A 152 -2.46 4.72 -14.57
C GLN A 152 -3.43 4.10 -13.56
N LEU A 153 -3.16 2.85 -13.14
CA LEU A 153 -3.96 2.18 -12.11
C LEU A 153 -3.88 2.91 -10.77
N ARG A 154 -2.67 3.30 -10.32
CA ARG A 154 -2.47 4.06 -9.09
C ARG A 154 -3.24 5.37 -9.13
N ASN A 155 -3.13 6.15 -10.22
CA ASN A 155 -3.84 7.42 -10.38
C ASN A 155 -5.36 7.23 -10.35
N ARG A 156 -5.88 6.14 -10.93
CA ARG A 156 -7.31 5.81 -10.85
C ARG A 156 -7.73 5.47 -9.42
N VAL A 157 -6.92 4.69 -8.70
CA VAL A 157 -7.18 4.34 -7.28
C VAL A 157 -7.14 5.58 -6.41
N THR A 158 -6.15 6.47 -6.56
CA THR A 158 -6.02 7.67 -5.74
C THR A 158 -7.09 8.72 -6.05
N GLY A 159 -7.47 8.87 -7.32
CA GLY A 159 -8.45 9.85 -7.77
C GLY A 159 -9.92 9.45 -7.56
N SER A 160 -10.24 8.15 -7.66
CA SER A 160 -11.64 7.67 -7.62
C SER A 160 -11.91 6.56 -6.58
N GLY A 161 -10.86 6.05 -5.92
CA GLY A 161 -10.98 4.99 -4.93
C GLY A 161 -11.60 5.46 -3.61
N ALA A 162 -12.23 4.52 -2.93
CA ALA A 162 -12.69 4.70 -1.56
C ALA A 162 -11.50 4.80 -0.60
N ALA A 163 -11.71 5.47 0.54
CA ALA A 163 -10.72 5.47 1.61
C ALA A 163 -10.44 4.04 2.10
N PHE A 164 -9.17 3.76 2.39
CA PHE A 164 -8.73 2.50 2.97
C PHE A 164 -8.49 2.70 4.47
N HIS A 165 -9.34 2.08 5.29
CA HIS A 165 -9.31 2.17 6.75
C HIS A 165 -9.39 0.77 7.38
N PRO A 166 -8.29 0.00 7.38
CA PRO A 166 -8.23 -1.24 8.12
C PRO A 166 -8.14 -0.98 9.63
N ASP A 167 -8.39 -2.02 10.43
CA ASP A 167 -8.23 -1.98 11.90
C ASP A 167 -6.78 -2.19 12.38
N ALA A 168 -5.83 -2.25 11.44
CA ALA A 168 -4.44 -2.59 11.70
C ALA A 168 -3.49 -1.51 11.14
N ILE A 169 -2.47 -1.17 11.93
CA ILE A 169 -1.46 -0.18 11.59
C ILE A 169 -0.06 -0.68 11.92
N ARG A 170 0.93 -0.17 11.21
CA ARG A 170 2.33 -0.28 11.57
C ARG A 170 2.75 1.01 12.24
N ALA A 171 3.11 0.92 13.51
CA ALA A 171 3.75 2.00 14.24
C ALA A 171 5.26 1.96 14.01
N VAL A 172 5.86 3.11 13.74
CA VAL A 172 7.31 3.29 13.64
C VAL A 172 7.73 4.24 14.76
N VAL A 173 8.69 3.78 15.55
CA VAL A 173 9.22 4.53 16.69
C VAL A 173 10.70 4.78 16.47
N VAL A 174 11.10 6.05 16.59
CA VAL A 174 12.49 6.48 16.46
C VAL A 174 12.91 7.16 17.75
N LEU A 175 13.94 6.64 18.41
CA LEU A 175 14.52 7.23 19.61
C LEU A 175 15.24 8.53 19.26
N LEU A 176 15.03 9.53 20.12
CA LEU A 176 15.74 10.79 20.03
C LEU A 176 16.98 10.78 20.92
N ASP A 177 18.01 11.47 20.45
CA ASP A 177 19.16 11.79 21.29
C ASP A 177 18.70 12.65 22.49
N ALA A 178 19.31 12.44 23.65
CA ALA A 178 19.09 13.28 24.84
C ALA A 178 19.44 14.76 24.57
N ALA A 179 20.41 15.03 23.69
CA ALA A 179 20.83 16.39 23.36
C ALA A 179 19.85 17.14 22.43
N GLN A 180 18.94 16.44 21.75
CA GLN A 180 18.02 17.09 20.81
C GLN A 180 16.98 17.94 21.56
N PRO A 181 16.87 19.26 21.27
CA PRO A 181 15.84 20.10 21.87
C PRO A 181 14.47 19.72 21.31
N THR A 182 13.47 19.66 22.19
CA THR A 182 12.09 19.33 21.82
C THR A 182 11.13 20.29 22.52
N THR A 183 10.28 20.98 21.76
CA THR A 183 9.36 22.00 22.29
C THR A 183 8.12 21.43 22.94
N ALA A 184 7.68 20.23 22.55
CA ALA A 184 6.54 19.55 23.14
C ALA A 184 6.81 18.04 23.25
N VAL A 185 6.67 17.50 24.47
CA VAL A 185 6.80 16.06 24.75
C VAL A 185 5.54 15.58 25.44
N GLN A 186 4.88 14.59 24.86
CA GLN A 186 3.65 14.00 25.40
C GLN A 186 3.95 12.72 26.21
N PRO A 187 3.12 12.33 27.18
CA PRO A 187 3.24 11.01 27.79
C PRO A 187 2.94 9.91 26.77
N TRP A 188 3.60 8.75 26.88
CA TRP A 188 3.34 7.61 26.01
C TRP A 188 1.83 7.27 25.96
N PRO A 189 1.24 7.02 24.77
CA PRO A 189 -0.20 6.83 24.65
C PRO A 189 -0.71 5.64 25.48
N ALA A 190 -1.74 5.87 26.29
CA ALA A 190 -2.34 4.82 27.10
C ALA A 190 -2.91 3.70 26.21
N GLY A 191 -2.65 2.45 26.58
CA GLY A 191 -3.12 1.26 25.84
C GLY A 191 -2.30 0.91 24.58
N VAL A 192 -1.22 1.65 24.29
CA VAL A 192 -0.25 1.29 23.25
C VAL A 192 0.94 0.58 23.91
N PRO A 193 1.36 -0.61 23.43
CA PRO A 193 2.55 -1.28 23.94
C PRO A 193 3.78 -0.39 23.88
N VAL A 194 4.61 -0.45 24.91
CA VAL A 194 5.87 0.31 24.95
C VAL A 194 6.88 -0.41 24.05
N PRO A 195 7.51 0.29 23.09
CA PRO A 195 8.46 -0.31 22.17
C PRO A 195 9.69 -0.83 22.91
N GLN A 196 10.14 -2.02 22.51
CA GLN A 196 11.42 -2.57 22.93
C GLN A 196 12.46 -2.30 21.85
N PHE A 197 13.61 -1.79 22.28
CA PHE A 197 14.77 -1.53 21.43
C PHE A 197 15.87 -2.50 21.82
N ARG A 198 16.51 -3.14 20.84
CA ARG A 198 17.72 -3.91 21.12
C ARG A 198 18.87 -2.96 21.43
N LYS A 199 19.96 -3.53 21.93
CA LYS A 199 21.20 -2.78 22.13
C LYS A 199 21.62 -2.15 20.79
N ASP A 200 21.94 -0.86 20.81
CA ASP A 200 22.37 -0.06 19.66
C ASP A 200 21.30 0.21 18.58
N GLU A 201 20.04 -0.20 18.79
CA GLU A 201 18.92 0.17 17.93
C GLU A 201 18.28 1.50 18.38
N PHE A 202 18.09 2.40 17.41
CA PHE A 202 17.38 3.67 17.61
C PHE A 202 16.02 3.70 16.88
N LEU A 203 15.65 2.64 16.17
CA LEU A 203 14.41 2.52 15.40
C LEU A 203 13.79 1.16 15.68
N THR A 204 12.47 1.13 15.87
CA THR A 204 11.70 -0.12 15.94
C THR A 204 10.33 0.03 15.29
N GLN A 205 9.70 -1.10 14.96
CA GLN A 205 8.39 -1.17 14.33
C GLN A 205 7.49 -2.07 15.16
N MET A 206 6.21 -1.73 15.25
CA MET A 206 5.20 -2.54 15.93
C MET A 206 3.94 -2.59 15.08
N ASP A 207 3.48 -3.80 14.77
CA ASP A 207 2.20 -4.00 14.11
C ASP A 207 1.10 -4.06 15.18
N LEU A 208 0.23 -3.07 15.17
CA LEU A 208 -0.83 -2.88 16.15
C LEU A 208 -2.18 -3.15 15.51
N ARG A 209 -3.09 -3.76 16.28
CA ARG A 209 -4.45 -4.08 15.84
C ARG A 209 -5.49 -3.59 16.84
N ASP A 210 -6.72 -3.46 16.38
CA ASP A 210 -7.91 -3.24 17.21
C ASP A 210 -7.77 -2.04 18.18
N ARG A 211 -7.89 -2.31 19.49
CA ARG A 211 -7.86 -1.29 20.54
C ARG A 211 -6.51 -0.56 20.59
N GLN A 212 -5.41 -1.25 20.33
CA GLN A 212 -4.06 -0.65 20.34
C GLN A 212 -3.89 0.28 19.14
N ALA A 213 -4.33 -0.15 17.95
CA ALA A 213 -4.32 0.69 16.76
C ALA A 213 -5.18 1.95 16.95
N ARG A 214 -6.41 1.80 17.45
CA ARG A 214 -7.30 2.93 17.76
C ARG A 214 -6.75 3.87 18.84
N ALA A 215 -6.06 3.35 19.84
CA ALA A 215 -5.39 4.17 20.85
C ALA A 215 -4.30 5.03 20.22
N LEU A 216 -3.45 4.44 19.37
CA LEU A 216 -2.39 5.17 18.70
C LEU A 216 -2.92 6.19 17.69
N MET A 217 -3.91 5.84 16.86
CA MET A 217 -4.50 6.77 15.90
C MET A 217 -5.16 7.98 16.56
N ARG A 218 -5.67 7.85 17.80
CA ARG A 218 -6.18 9.00 18.56
C ARG A 218 -5.06 9.91 19.07
N ALA A 219 -3.92 9.34 19.46
CA ALA A 219 -2.77 10.10 19.92
C ALA A 219 -1.99 10.75 18.76
N VAL A 220 -2.02 10.15 17.57
CA VAL A 220 -1.36 10.62 16.35
C VAL A 220 -2.40 10.66 15.21
N PRO A 221 -3.29 11.65 15.15
CA PRO A 221 -4.39 11.66 14.16
C PRO A 221 -3.96 11.94 12.73
N HIS A 222 -2.77 12.51 12.53
CA HIS A 222 -2.27 12.94 11.23
C HIS A 222 -0.91 12.31 10.94
N PRO A 223 -0.88 11.10 10.35
CA PRO A 223 0.37 10.39 10.10
C PRO A 223 1.23 11.03 9.00
N ASP A 224 0.70 11.98 8.25
CA ASP A 224 1.42 12.64 7.14
C ASP A 224 2.11 13.95 7.56
N GLN A 225 2.20 14.24 8.87
CA GLN A 225 2.82 15.48 9.33
C GLN A 225 4.34 15.51 9.07
N PRO A 226 4.90 16.66 8.63
CA PRO A 226 6.34 16.81 8.41
C PRO A 226 7.19 16.53 9.67
N GLN A 227 6.64 16.83 10.84
CA GLN A 227 7.27 16.59 12.13
C GLN A 227 6.45 15.58 12.93
N TRP A 228 7.07 14.48 13.32
CA TRP A 228 6.38 13.46 14.10
C TRP A 228 6.27 13.90 15.57
N PRO A 229 5.14 13.60 16.23
CA PRO A 229 4.97 13.88 17.65
C PRO A 229 6.00 13.11 18.49
N VAL A 230 6.45 13.76 19.56
CA VAL A 230 7.45 13.23 20.49
C VAL A 230 6.77 12.75 21.77
N PHE A 231 7.08 11.52 22.17
CA PHE A 231 6.56 10.89 23.37
C PHE A 231 7.67 10.53 24.35
N LYS A 232 7.38 10.65 25.65
CA LYS A 232 8.23 10.16 26.74
C LYS A 232 7.87 8.71 27.05
N LEU A 233 8.87 7.83 26.92
CA LEU A 233 8.79 6.43 27.31
C LEU A 233 8.86 6.27 28.84
N PRO A 234 8.38 5.14 29.43
CA PRO A 234 8.42 4.92 30.87
C PRO A 234 9.83 4.97 31.48
N ASN A 235 10.86 4.61 30.71
CA ASN A 235 12.26 4.70 31.13
C ASN A 235 12.85 6.13 31.00
N GLY A 236 12.01 7.14 30.77
CA GLY A 236 12.41 8.55 30.66
C GLY A 236 12.96 8.96 29.29
N ARG A 237 13.26 8.01 28.40
CA ARG A 237 13.74 8.29 27.04
C ARG A 237 12.64 8.94 26.19
N ARG A 238 13.06 9.65 25.14
CA ARG A 238 12.14 10.31 24.20
C ARG A 238 12.16 9.60 22.86
N ALA A 239 11.01 9.53 22.20
CA ALA A 239 10.90 8.95 20.88
C ALA A 239 9.89 9.72 20.01
N GLN A 240 10.21 9.87 18.73
CA GLN A 240 9.25 10.20 17.70
C GLN A 240 8.43 8.96 17.33
N LEU A 241 7.15 9.17 17.07
CA LEU A 241 6.21 8.10 16.79
C LEU A 241 5.29 8.52 15.66
N ASN A 242 5.13 7.62 14.68
CA ASN A 242 4.17 7.79 13.62
C ASN A 242 3.72 6.40 13.12
N TRP A 243 2.73 6.33 12.22
CA TRP A 243 2.14 5.09 11.77
C TRP A 243 1.66 5.14 10.33
N ARG A 244 1.43 3.97 9.74
CA ARG A 244 0.68 3.81 8.49
C ARG A 244 -0.29 2.64 8.61
N PHE A 245 -1.31 2.59 7.76
CA PHE A 245 -2.17 1.41 7.67
C PHE A 245 -1.39 0.18 7.19
N LEU A 246 -1.71 -0.98 7.75
CA LEU A 246 -1.23 -2.27 7.27
C LEU A 246 -2.06 -2.74 6.09
N LEU A 247 -1.39 -3.35 5.12
CA LEU A 247 -2.04 -4.01 4.00
C LEU A 247 -2.54 -5.40 4.42
N PRO A 248 -3.56 -5.96 3.74
CA PRO A 248 -4.11 -7.30 4.03
C PRO A 248 -3.12 -8.47 4.13
N HIS A 249 -1.90 -8.32 3.64
CA HIS A 249 -0.87 -9.36 3.61
C HIS A 249 0.24 -9.17 4.65
N GLU A 250 0.17 -8.09 5.43
CA GLU A 250 1.08 -7.74 6.51
C GLU A 250 0.46 -8.12 7.87
#